data_AF-A0AAU4MPQ8-F1
#
_entry.id   AF-A0AAU4MPQ8-F1
#
_cell.length_a   1.000
_cell.length_b   1.000
_cell.length_c   1.000
_cell.angle_alpha   90.00
_cell.angle_beta   90.00
_cell.angle_gamma   90.00
#
_symmetry.space_group_name_H-M   'P 1'
#
loop_
_entity.id
_entity.type
_entity.pdbx_description
1 polymer ?
#
loop_
_entity_poly.entity_id
_entity_poly.type
_entity_poly.pdbx_seq_one_letter_code
_entity_poly.pdbx_strand_id
1 'polypeptide(L)'
;MAVDTFATRGYHNASLAEIAERAGLTQAGLLHHFRSKTALLSSVLELRDSSEIEQLGPERPRGLAFLNHLVDTVRRNAEREGIVRLYTVLSAESVTEGHPAQSFFRERYDGLRALVTEALCEACDLGEVHAELDVEGVAAAVIAVMDGLQVQWLLAPASVDMAATTRRVIDALLADLLPAQD
;
A
#
# COMPACT_ATOMS: atom_id res chain seq x y z
N MET A 1 -15.99 -12.19 0.70
CA MET A 1 -17.03 -11.67 -0.23
C MET A 1 -16.43 -11.38 -1.61
N ALA A 2 -16.08 -10.14 -1.97
CA ALA A 2 -15.32 -9.86 -3.21
C ALA A 2 -13.81 -9.70 -2.91
N VAL A 3 -13.49 -8.96 -1.85
CA VAL A 3 -12.14 -8.76 -1.30
C VAL A 3 -11.40 -10.10 -1.16
N ASP A 4 -11.96 -11.04 -0.40
CA ASP A 4 -11.29 -12.32 -0.14
C ASP A 4 -11.10 -13.16 -1.41
N THR A 5 -12.04 -13.09 -2.35
CA THR A 5 -11.96 -13.87 -3.59
C THR A 5 -10.87 -13.30 -4.51
N PHE A 6 -10.80 -11.98 -4.68
CA PHE A 6 -9.69 -11.36 -5.41
C PHE A 6 -8.35 -11.55 -4.70
N ALA A 7 -8.30 -11.45 -3.37
CA ALA A 7 -7.08 -11.66 -2.60
C ALA A 7 -6.55 -13.10 -2.69
N THR A 8 -7.41 -14.10 -2.83
CA THR A 8 -7.00 -15.51 -2.86
C THR A 8 -6.83 -16.09 -4.26
N ARG A 9 -7.55 -15.55 -5.25
CA ARG A 9 -7.55 -16.06 -6.63
C ARG A 9 -6.86 -15.15 -7.63
N GLY A 10 -6.59 -13.90 -7.26
CA GLY A 10 -6.26 -12.85 -8.21
C GLY A 10 -7.47 -12.40 -9.02
N TYR A 11 -7.28 -11.38 -9.85
CA TYR A 11 -8.34 -10.87 -10.72
C TYR A 11 -8.76 -11.94 -11.72
N HIS A 12 -7.83 -12.55 -12.47
CA HIS A 12 -8.21 -13.42 -13.59
C HIS A 12 -9.01 -14.65 -13.15
N ASN A 13 -8.58 -15.34 -12.09
CA ASN A 13 -9.24 -16.58 -11.64
C ASN A 13 -10.45 -16.35 -10.71
N ALA A 14 -10.67 -15.13 -10.21
CA ALA A 14 -11.86 -14.85 -9.40
C ALA A 14 -13.16 -15.02 -10.21
N SER A 15 -14.13 -15.77 -9.70
CA SER A 15 -15.42 -15.99 -10.37
C SER A 15 -16.49 -15.04 -9.84
N LEU A 16 -17.24 -14.37 -10.72
CA LEU A 16 -18.43 -13.59 -10.33
C LEU A 16 -19.51 -14.49 -9.70
N ALA A 17 -19.62 -15.74 -10.15
CA ALA A 17 -20.57 -16.69 -9.56
C ALA A 17 -20.17 -17.05 -8.12
N GLU A 18 -18.88 -17.33 -7.88
CA GLU A 18 -18.37 -17.60 -6.52
C GLU A 18 -18.54 -16.38 -5.60
N ILE A 19 -18.26 -15.17 -6.10
CA ILE A 19 -18.46 -13.93 -5.33
C ILE A 19 -19.94 -13.74 -4.99
N ALA A 20 -20.83 -13.96 -5.96
CA ALA A 20 -22.27 -13.82 -5.75
C ALA A 20 -22.80 -14.85 -4.75
N GLU A 21 -22.39 -16.11 -4.88
CA GLU A 21 -22.75 -17.19 -3.96
C GLU A 21 -22.33 -16.87 -2.52
N ARG A 22 -21.07 -16.47 -2.32
CA ARG A 22 -20.57 -16.00 -1.02
C ARG A 22 -21.37 -14.80 -0.50
N ALA A 23 -21.88 -13.98 -1.41
CA ALA A 23 -22.74 -12.84 -1.12
C ALA A 23 -24.22 -13.15 -0.85
N GLY A 24 -24.65 -14.41 -0.96
CA GLY A 24 -26.06 -14.76 -0.88
C GLY A 24 -26.87 -14.14 -2.03
N LEU A 25 -26.21 -13.82 -3.14
CA LEU A 25 -26.80 -13.23 -4.34
C LEU A 25 -26.71 -14.23 -5.51
N THR A 26 -27.59 -14.04 -6.49
CA THR A 26 -27.37 -14.65 -7.81
C THR A 26 -26.30 -13.86 -8.56
N GLN A 27 -25.62 -14.47 -9.52
CA GLN A 27 -24.66 -13.75 -10.37
C GLN A 27 -25.32 -12.56 -11.09
N ALA A 28 -26.57 -12.72 -11.55
CA ALA A 28 -27.35 -11.65 -12.15
C ALA A 28 -27.64 -10.52 -11.13
N GLY A 29 -27.97 -10.88 -9.88
CA GLY A 29 -28.16 -9.92 -8.79
C GLY A 29 -26.88 -9.14 -8.48
N LEU A 30 -25.72 -9.80 -8.43
CA LEU A 30 -24.43 -9.13 -8.27
C LEU A 30 -24.13 -8.16 -9.43
N LEU A 31 -24.39 -8.59 -10.66
CA LEU A 31 -24.18 -7.76 -11.86
C LEU A 31 -25.14 -6.57 -11.96
N HIS A 32 -26.30 -6.65 -11.31
CA HIS A 32 -27.21 -5.51 -11.17
C HIS A 32 -26.56 -4.39 -10.34
N HIS A 33 -25.80 -4.73 -9.30
CA HIS A 33 -25.05 -3.77 -8.49
C HIS A 33 -23.75 -3.32 -9.16
N PHE A 34 -23.00 -4.27 -9.72
CA PHE A 34 -21.70 -4.01 -10.34
C PHE A 34 -21.73 -4.46 -11.79
N ARG A 35 -21.84 -3.48 -12.71
CA ARG A 35 -22.08 -3.70 -14.15
C ARG A 35 -21.09 -4.68 -14.82
N SER A 36 -19.93 -4.91 -14.22
CA SER A 36 -18.94 -5.91 -14.66
C SER A 36 -18.03 -6.33 -13.52
N LYS A 37 -17.24 -7.39 -13.73
CA LYS A 37 -16.15 -7.79 -12.81
C LYS A 37 -15.10 -6.70 -12.64
N THR A 38 -14.83 -5.93 -13.69
CA THR A 38 -13.95 -4.76 -13.63
C THR A 38 -14.55 -3.66 -12.77
N ALA A 39 -15.84 -3.35 -12.93
CA ALA A 39 -16.52 -2.37 -12.09
C ALA A 39 -16.52 -2.79 -10.61
N LEU A 40 -16.74 -4.09 -10.34
CA LEU A 40 -16.62 -4.64 -8.99
C LEU A 40 -15.20 -4.50 -8.43
N LEU A 41 -14.16 -4.78 -9.24
CA LEU A 41 -12.77 -4.61 -8.84
C LEU A 41 -12.47 -3.15 -8.47
N SER A 42 -12.86 -2.20 -9.32
CA SER A 42 -12.69 -0.76 -9.06
C SER A 42 -13.34 -0.35 -7.75
N SER A 43 -14.60 -0.74 -7.51
CA SER A 43 -15.29 -0.42 -6.24
C SER A 43 -14.62 -1.06 -5.02
N VAL A 44 -14.04 -2.27 -5.17
CA VAL A 44 -13.28 -2.91 -4.10
C VAL A 44 -11.99 -2.13 -3.79
N LEU A 45 -11.30 -1.64 -4.81
CA LEU A 45 -10.07 -0.86 -4.66
C LEU A 45 -10.37 0.52 -4.05
N GLU A 46 -11.34 1.26 -4.58
CA GLU A 46 -11.78 2.59 -4.10
C GLU A 46 -12.20 2.58 -2.62
N LEU A 47 -12.98 1.56 -2.20
CA LEU A 47 -13.42 1.41 -0.82
C LEU A 47 -12.25 1.20 0.15
N ARG A 48 -11.10 0.72 -0.34
CA ARG A 48 -9.93 0.43 0.50
C ARG A 48 -8.88 1.53 0.45
N ASP A 49 -8.68 2.12 -0.72
CA ASP A 49 -7.69 3.19 -0.90
C ASP A 49 -8.06 4.42 -0.09
N SER A 50 -9.37 4.68 -0.01
CA SER A 50 -9.93 5.72 0.83
C SER A 50 -9.55 5.58 2.31
N SER A 51 -8.97 4.50 2.84
CA SER A 51 -8.99 4.29 4.29
C SER A 51 -7.87 4.89 5.15
N GLU A 52 -6.63 5.18 4.72
CA GLU A 52 -5.58 5.47 5.74
C GLU A 52 -4.46 6.48 5.42
N ILE A 53 -3.99 6.64 4.18
CA ILE A 53 -2.88 7.58 3.87
C ILE A 53 -3.40 8.83 3.13
N GLU A 54 -4.31 8.66 2.16
CA GLU A 54 -4.92 9.78 1.43
C GLU A 54 -5.89 10.60 2.30
N GLN A 55 -6.39 10.03 3.39
CA GLN A 55 -7.32 10.70 4.32
C GLN A 55 -6.65 11.53 5.40
N LEU A 56 -5.32 11.58 5.47
CA LEU A 56 -4.63 12.30 6.54
C LEU A 56 -4.91 13.81 6.55
N GLY A 57 -5.37 14.35 5.40
CA GLY A 57 -5.79 15.73 5.29
C GLY A 57 -4.67 16.73 5.67
N PRO A 58 -5.02 17.99 5.95
CA PRO A 58 -4.04 19.02 6.28
C PRO A 58 -3.35 18.81 7.64
N GLU A 59 -3.86 17.92 8.49
CA GLU A 59 -3.32 17.62 9.82
C GLU A 59 -2.34 16.44 9.83
N ARG A 60 -1.91 15.98 8.64
CA ARG A 60 -0.93 14.88 8.53
C ARG A 60 0.37 15.22 9.29
N PRO A 61 1.03 14.22 9.90
CA PRO A 61 2.38 14.41 10.40
C PRO A 61 3.32 14.89 9.29
N ARG A 62 4.29 15.72 9.66
CA ARG A 62 5.26 16.34 8.75
C ARG A 62 6.68 15.83 9.03
N GLY A 63 7.57 15.96 8.05
CA GLY A 63 8.97 15.56 8.25
C GLY A 63 9.12 14.09 8.61
N LEU A 64 10.08 13.77 9.49
CA LEU A 64 10.30 12.40 9.99
C LEU A 64 9.11 11.84 10.79
N ALA A 65 8.21 12.69 11.31
CA ALA A 65 7.00 12.21 11.97
C ALA A 65 6.06 11.49 11.00
N PHE A 66 6.08 11.84 9.71
CA PHE A 66 5.32 11.12 8.68
C PHE A 66 5.87 9.70 8.47
N LEU A 67 7.19 9.52 8.46
CA LEU A 67 7.80 8.20 8.32
C LEU A 67 7.46 7.29 9.52
N ASN A 68 7.43 7.86 10.73
CA ASN A 68 6.93 7.15 11.91
C ASN A 68 5.45 6.74 11.76
N HIS A 69 4.63 7.62 11.21
CA HIS A 69 3.23 7.32 10.91
C HIS A 69 3.07 6.19 9.89
N LEU A 70 3.96 6.08 8.90
CA LEU A 70 3.98 4.94 7.97
C LEU A 70 4.26 3.63 8.71
N VAL A 71 5.20 3.61 9.65
CA VAL A 71 5.47 2.41 10.48
C VAL A 71 4.23 2.01 11.29
N ASP A 72 3.51 2.97 11.85
CA ASP A 72 2.27 2.69 12.59
C ASP A 72 1.15 2.17 11.67
N THR A 73 1.10 2.66 10.44
CA THR A 73 0.23 2.12 9.39
C THR A 73 0.59 0.68 9.04
N VAL A 74 1.88 0.36 8.91
CA VAL A 74 2.32 -1.03 8.70
C VAL A 74 1.89 -1.93 9.86
N ARG A 75 1.99 -1.45 11.11
CA ARG A 75 1.54 -2.21 12.29
C ARG A 75 0.04 -2.50 12.24
N ARG A 76 -0.79 -1.51 11.90
CA ARG A 76 -2.25 -1.68 11.73
C ARG A 76 -2.58 -2.63 10.57
N ASN A 77 -1.81 -2.57 9.49
CA ASN A 77 -1.98 -3.47 8.35
C ASN A 77 -1.69 -4.93 8.68
N ALA A 78 -0.78 -5.21 9.63
CA ALA A 78 -0.51 -6.57 10.11
C ALA A 78 -1.73 -7.21 10.80
N GLU A 79 -2.71 -6.42 11.23
CA GLU A 79 -3.99 -6.90 11.79
C GLU A 79 -5.04 -7.19 10.69
N ARG A 80 -4.74 -6.86 9.43
CA ARG A 80 -5.68 -6.88 8.30
C ARG A 80 -5.14 -7.71 7.13
N GLU A 81 -4.78 -8.96 7.40
CA GLU A 81 -4.15 -9.87 6.43
C GLU A 81 -4.86 -9.92 5.07
N GLY A 82 -6.19 -10.00 5.04
CA GLY A 82 -6.95 -10.07 3.79
C GLY A 82 -6.79 -8.83 2.89
N ILE A 83 -6.57 -7.66 3.49
CA ILE A 83 -6.34 -6.40 2.74
C ILE A 83 -4.91 -6.35 2.21
N VAL A 84 -3.94 -6.67 3.06
CA VAL A 84 -2.54 -6.77 2.64
C VAL A 84 -2.43 -7.74 1.46
N ARG A 85 -3.02 -8.93 1.60
CA ARG A 85 -3.08 -9.94 0.53
C ARG A 85 -3.72 -9.42 -0.75
N LEU A 86 -4.84 -8.71 -0.67
CA LEU A 86 -5.52 -8.13 -1.82
C LEU A 86 -4.58 -7.20 -2.60
N TYR A 87 -3.94 -6.26 -1.90
CA TYR A 87 -3.06 -5.29 -2.53
C TYR A 87 -1.79 -5.94 -3.08
N THR A 88 -1.16 -6.84 -2.33
CA THR A 88 0.05 -7.55 -2.77
C THR A 88 -0.20 -8.37 -4.05
N VAL A 89 -1.34 -9.07 -4.14
CA VAL A 89 -1.68 -9.86 -5.33
C VAL A 89 -2.02 -8.95 -6.51
N LEU A 90 -2.90 -7.97 -6.31
CA LEU A 90 -3.38 -7.14 -7.41
C LEU A 90 -2.32 -6.15 -7.91
N SER A 91 -1.42 -5.65 -7.05
CA SER A 91 -0.31 -4.80 -7.49
C SER A 91 0.61 -5.58 -8.42
N ALA A 92 0.95 -6.82 -8.05
CA ALA A 92 1.77 -7.71 -8.88
C ALA A 92 1.08 -8.09 -10.19
N GLU A 93 -0.22 -8.42 -10.18
CA GLU A 93 -0.96 -8.72 -11.43
C GLU A 93 -1.10 -7.49 -12.34
N SER A 94 -1.20 -6.29 -11.77
CA SER A 94 -1.41 -5.05 -12.50
C SER A 94 -0.26 -4.67 -13.45
N VAL A 95 0.91 -5.27 -13.29
CA VAL A 95 2.07 -5.05 -14.19
C VAL A 95 1.89 -5.74 -15.55
N THR A 96 0.94 -6.67 -15.67
CA THR A 96 0.67 -7.40 -16.90
C THR A 96 -0.16 -6.59 -17.90
N GLU A 97 -0.01 -6.88 -19.19
CA GLU A 97 -0.68 -6.13 -20.26
C GLU A 97 -2.21 -6.21 -20.15
N GLY A 98 -2.89 -5.07 -20.21
CA GLY A 98 -4.35 -5.00 -20.22
C GLY A 98 -5.03 -5.28 -18.88
N HIS A 99 -4.29 -5.37 -17.77
CA HIS A 99 -4.88 -5.58 -16.46
C HIS A 99 -5.75 -4.37 -16.03
N PRO A 100 -7.01 -4.56 -15.61
CA PRO A 100 -7.93 -3.46 -15.35
C PRO A 100 -7.54 -2.56 -14.16
N ALA A 101 -6.71 -3.05 -13.23
CA ALA A 101 -6.21 -2.27 -12.11
C ALA A 101 -4.93 -1.48 -12.40
N GLN A 102 -4.40 -1.53 -13.64
CA GLN A 102 -3.10 -0.92 -13.95
C GLN A 102 -3.08 0.60 -13.67
N SER A 103 -4.11 1.34 -14.09
CA SER A 103 -4.20 2.78 -13.82
C SER A 103 -4.29 3.07 -12.33
N PHE A 104 -5.12 2.33 -11.61
CA PHE A 104 -5.27 2.48 -10.16
C PHE A 104 -3.93 2.31 -9.42
N PHE A 105 -3.19 1.22 -9.69
CA PHE A 105 -1.91 1.00 -9.01
C PHE A 105 -0.83 2.01 -9.43
N ARG A 106 -0.86 2.48 -10.69
CA ARG A 106 0.02 3.57 -11.13
C ARG A 106 -0.23 4.85 -10.34
N GLU A 107 -1.49 5.29 -10.29
CA GLU A 107 -1.91 6.50 -9.57
C GLU A 107 -1.60 6.38 -8.07
N ARG A 108 -1.90 5.22 -7.46
CA ARG A 108 -1.55 4.94 -6.07
C ARG A 108 -0.06 5.04 -5.81
N TYR A 109 0.78 4.43 -6.64
CA TYR A 109 2.23 4.49 -6.46
C TYR A 109 2.80 5.89 -6.70
N ASP A 110 2.26 6.65 -7.65
CA ASP A 110 2.60 8.05 -7.86
C ASP A 110 2.25 8.89 -6.63
N GLY A 111 1.03 8.73 -6.09
CA GLY A 111 0.58 9.43 -4.88
C GLY A 111 1.39 9.08 -3.65
N LEU A 112 1.68 7.79 -3.42
CA LEU A 112 2.49 7.35 -2.29
C LEU A 112 3.92 7.91 -2.37
N ARG A 113 4.56 7.88 -3.55
CA ARG A 113 5.88 8.50 -3.73
C ARG A 113 5.84 9.99 -3.45
N ALA A 114 4.85 10.70 -4.00
CA ALA A 114 4.71 12.13 -3.79
C ALA A 114 4.58 12.50 -2.30
N LEU A 115 3.75 11.77 -1.55
CA LEU A 115 3.56 12.00 -0.12
C LEU A 115 4.83 11.76 0.70
N VAL A 116 5.57 10.69 0.40
CA VAL A 116 6.83 10.39 1.10
C VAL A 116 7.91 11.40 0.72
N THR A 117 8.02 11.77 -0.56
CA THR A 117 8.95 12.80 -1.02
C THR A 117 8.66 14.15 -0.36
N GLU A 118 7.39 14.56 -0.28
CA GLU A 118 6.97 15.80 0.39
C GLU A 118 7.39 15.79 1.87
N ALA A 119 7.16 14.69 2.57
CA ALA A 119 7.59 14.55 3.96
C ALA A 119 9.12 14.59 4.13
N LEU A 120 9.88 14.02 3.19
CA LEU A 120 11.35 14.09 3.23
C LEU A 120 11.86 15.51 2.94
N CYS A 121 11.24 16.24 2.02
CA CYS A 121 11.53 17.65 1.79
C CYS A 121 11.26 18.49 3.06
N GLU A 122 10.12 18.26 3.72
CA GLU A 122 9.81 18.90 5.00
C GLU A 122 10.87 18.59 6.06
N ALA A 123 11.38 17.35 6.11
CA ALA A 123 12.44 16.96 7.04
C ALA A 123 13.76 17.70 6.74
N CYS A 124 14.11 17.89 5.46
CA CYS A 124 15.25 18.71 5.05
C CYS A 124 15.08 20.18 5.50
N ASP A 125 13.92 20.77 5.25
CA ASP A 125 13.62 22.17 5.61
C ASP A 125 13.63 22.41 7.13
N LEU A 126 13.23 21.40 7.91
CA LEU A 126 13.26 21.40 9.36
C LEU A 126 14.66 21.09 9.95
N GLY A 127 15.63 20.70 9.11
CA GLY A 127 16.97 20.31 9.54
C GLY A 127 17.02 18.96 10.28
N GLU A 128 16.01 18.10 10.08
CA GLU A 128 15.94 16.76 10.66
C GLU A 128 16.87 15.77 9.93
N VAL A 129 17.21 16.05 8.67
CA VAL A 129 18.09 15.27 7.78
C VAL A 129 18.98 16.20 6.93
N HIS A 130 20.04 15.67 6.31
CA HIS A 130 20.88 16.43 5.39
C HIS A 130 20.09 17.03 4.19
N ALA A 131 20.37 18.29 3.86
CA ALA A 131 19.72 19.00 2.76
C ALA A 131 20.02 18.42 1.36
N GLU A 132 21.08 17.60 1.22
CA GLU A 132 21.47 16.96 -0.05
C GLU A 132 20.89 15.54 -0.21
N LEU A 133 19.87 15.19 0.57
CA LEU A 133 19.17 13.91 0.49
C LEU A 133 18.53 13.69 -0.89
N ASP A 134 18.78 12.52 -1.51
CA ASP A 134 17.99 12.03 -2.66
C ASP A 134 16.60 11.60 -2.19
N VAL A 135 15.71 12.58 -2.02
CA VAL A 135 14.37 12.38 -1.46
C VAL A 135 13.50 11.46 -2.32
N GLU A 136 13.64 11.53 -3.64
CA GLU A 136 12.91 10.64 -4.57
C GLU A 136 13.41 9.20 -4.47
N GLY A 137 14.73 8.99 -4.44
CA GLY A 137 15.33 7.67 -4.29
C GLY A 137 14.96 7.01 -2.96
N VAL A 138 15.01 7.78 -1.86
CA VAL A 138 14.62 7.29 -0.52
C VAL A 138 13.12 7.00 -0.45
N ALA A 139 12.27 7.86 -1.02
CA ALA A 139 10.83 7.60 -1.08
C ALA A 139 10.51 6.29 -1.82
N ALA A 140 11.15 6.06 -2.96
CA ALA A 140 11.01 4.81 -3.72
C ALA A 140 11.48 3.60 -2.91
N ALA A 141 12.62 3.71 -2.21
CA ALA A 141 13.17 2.64 -1.39
C ALA A 141 12.25 2.26 -0.21
N VAL A 142 11.69 3.26 0.49
CA VAL A 142 10.74 3.03 1.60
C VAL A 142 9.52 2.24 1.13
N ILE A 143 8.92 2.65 0.00
CA ILE A 143 7.74 1.96 -0.58
C ILE A 143 8.10 0.54 -1.02
N ALA A 144 9.24 0.36 -1.70
CA ALA A 144 9.68 -0.96 -2.16
C ALA A 144 9.91 -1.95 -1.00
N VAL A 145 10.47 -1.46 0.12
CA VAL A 145 10.68 -2.27 1.33
C VAL A 145 9.34 -2.67 1.94
N MET A 146 8.40 -1.74 2.06
CA MET A 146 7.07 -2.03 2.58
C MET A 146 6.35 -3.12 1.74
N ASP A 147 6.38 -2.99 0.41
CA ASP A 147 5.76 -3.97 -0.49
C ASP A 147 6.44 -5.35 -0.41
N GLY A 148 7.78 -5.36 -0.40
CA GLY A 148 8.55 -6.60 -0.27
C GLY A 148 8.30 -7.31 1.06
N LEU A 149 8.13 -6.56 2.15
CA LEU A 149 7.81 -7.10 3.46
C LEU A 149 6.40 -7.69 3.53
N GLN A 150 5.43 -7.11 2.82
CA GLN A 150 4.08 -7.68 2.73
C GLN A 150 4.11 -9.07 2.09
N VAL A 151 4.86 -9.25 1.00
CA VAL A 151 5.02 -10.57 0.36
C VAL A 151 5.60 -11.58 1.34
N GLN A 152 6.71 -11.23 2.00
CA GLN A 152 7.40 -12.14 2.92
C GLN A 152 6.55 -12.46 4.16
N TRP A 153 5.85 -11.46 4.71
CA TRP A 153 4.95 -11.64 5.85
C TRP A 153 3.75 -12.52 5.51
N LEU A 154 3.14 -12.35 4.34
CA LEU A 154 2.03 -13.21 3.89
C LEU A 154 2.45 -14.69 3.74
N LEU A 155 3.73 -14.95 3.49
CA LEU A 155 4.30 -16.30 3.37
C LEU A 155 4.80 -16.87 4.71
N ALA A 156 5.31 -16.01 5.60
CA ALA A 156 5.90 -16.40 6.88
C ALA A 156 5.60 -15.38 7.99
N PRO A 157 4.33 -15.26 8.43
CA PRO A 157 3.91 -14.20 9.35
C PRO A 157 4.54 -14.32 10.74
N ALA A 158 5.00 -15.53 11.13
CA ALA A 158 5.71 -15.76 12.38
C ALA A 158 7.21 -15.40 12.31
N SER A 159 7.76 -15.17 11.11
CA SER A 159 9.19 -14.93 10.89
C SER A 159 9.50 -13.49 10.48
N VAL A 160 8.50 -12.76 9.98
CA VAL A 160 8.67 -11.41 9.45
C VAL A 160 7.87 -10.44 10.30
N ASP A 161 8.53 -9.51 10.96
CA ASP A 161 7.87 -8.35 11.57
C ASP A 161 7.96 -7.19 10.59
N MET A 162 6.86 -6.91 9.88
CA MET A 162 6.82 -5.84 8.88
C MET A 162 7.13 -4.47 9.52
N ALA A 163 6.53 -4.16 10.66
CA ALA A 163 6.65 -2.84 11.27
C ALA A 163 8.07 -2.59 11.82
N ALA A 164 8.62 -3.59 12.52
CA ALA A 164 9.99 -3.49 13.04
C ALA A 164 11.03 -3.44 11.92
N THR A 165 10.83 -4.21 10.84
CA THR A 165 11.77 -4.22 9.71
C THR A 165 11.69 -2.94 8.89
N THR A 166 10.49 -2.41 8.62
CA THR A 166 10.32 -1.10 7.97
C THR A 166 11.01 -0.01 8.78
N ARG A 167 10.81 0.02 10.11
CA ARG A 167 11.49 0.99 10.98
C ARG A 167 13.00 0.90 10.87
N ARG A 168 13.56 -0.31 10.98
CA ARG A 168 15.00 -0.52 10.86
C ARG A 168 15.56 0.00 9.53
N VAL A 169 14.84 -0.22 8.43
CA VAL A 169 15.28 0.24 7.11
C VAL A 169 15.16 1.76 6.99
N ILE A 170 14.07 2.36 7.47
CA ILE A 170 13.94 3.82 7.53
C ILE A 170 15.10 4.41 8.35
N ASP A 171 15.36 3.89 9.55
CA ASP A 171 16.44 4.37 10.41
C ASP A 171 17.81 4.25 9.71
N ALA A 172 18.07 3.16 8.99
CA ALA A 172 19.30 2.96 8.23
C ALA A 172 19.44 3.93 7.06
N LEU A 173 18.36 4.12 6.29
CA LEU A 173 18.33 5.10 5.19
C LEU A 173 18.54 6.52 5.69
N LEU A 174 18.07 6.85 6.89
CA LEU A 174 18.28 8.16 7.49
C LEU A 174 19.65 8.30 8.15
N ALA A 175 20.22 7.22 8.70
CA ALA A 175 21.48 7.23 9.43
C ALA A 175 22.71 7.57 8.57
N ASP A 176 22.74 7.13 7.31
CA ASP A 176 23.77 7.54 6.34
C ASP A 176 23.67 9.04 5.97
N LEU A 177 22.62 9.72 6.44
CA LEU A 177 22.19 11.06 6.05
C LEU A 177 21.90 11.97 7.28
N LEU A 178 22.31 11.53 8.48
CA LEU A 178 22.32 12.37 9.68
C LEU A 178 23.54 13.29 9.67
N PRO A 179 23.41 14.57 10.06
CA PRO A 179 24.56 15.47 10.20
C PRO A 179 25.60 14.86 11.12
N ALA A 180 26.88 15.02 10.75
CA ALA A 180 28.00 14.67 11.62
C ALA A 180 27.75 15.28 13.01
N GLN A 181 27.81 14.44 14.04
CA GLN A 181 27.78 14.90 15.41
C GLN A 181 29.13 15.59 15.68
N ASP A 182 29.16 16.92 15.65
CA ASP A 182 30.29 17.73 16.13
C ASP A 182 30.41 17.64 17.67
#